data_AF-A0A938VXW5-F1
#
_entry.id   AF-A0A938VXW5-F1
#
_cell.length_a   1.000
_cell.length_b   1.000
_cell.length_c   1.000
_cell.angle_alpha   90.00
_cell.angle_beta   90.00
_cell.angle_gamma   90.00
#
_symmetry.space_group_name_H-M   'P 1'
#
loop_
_entity.id
_entity.type
_entity.pdbx_description
1 polymer ?
#
loop_
_entity_poly.entity_id
_entity_poly.type
_entity_poly.pdbx_seq_one_letter_code
_entity_poly.pdbx_strand_id
1 'polypeptide(L)'
;MPGARQFFTAKAIGRPLSSFTGLRMFLAALLALSLGLMGCGRAQRANPVTQDDYAVSLAIAPSPPVVGDGRLRITIADRQGRPVTDARLQIEGNMSHAGMTPVFTQAAGGEGGAYSAAMKWTMAGDWYLDVRVTLPDGRIIGRRFEVSVR
;
A
#
# COMPACT_ATOMS: atom_id res chain seq x y z
N MET A 1 48.76 79.54 -22.05
CA MET A 1 48.80 79.37 -20.58
C MET A 1 47.93 78.18 -20.21
N PRO A 2 48.34 77.42 -19.17
CA PRO A 2 48.39 75.96 -19.08
C PRO A 2 46.99 75.35 -18.84
N GLY A 3 46.71 74.07 -19.01
CA GLY A 3 47.52 72.87 -19.11
C GLY A 3 46.71 71.79 -18.38
N ALA A 4 46.41 70.66 -19.01
CA ALA A 4 45.88 69.50 -18.30
C ALA A 4 45.79 68.27 -19.22
N ARG A 5 46.00 67.11 -18.59
CA ARG A 5 45.61 65.74 -18.97
C ARG A 5 46.73 64.93 -19.60
N GLN A 6 47.19 63.90 -18.88
CA GLN A 6 47.03 62.47 -19.24
C GLN A 6 46.92 61.64 -17.94
N PHE A 7 45.76 61.02 -17.67
CA PHE A 7 45.41 59.60 -17.92
C PHE A 7 46.15 58.59 -17.03
N PHE A 8 45.47 58.14 -15.97
CA PHE A 8 45.66 56.80 -15.40
C PHE A 8 44.31 56.08 -15.42
N THR A 9 44.26 54.97 -16.14
CA THR A 9 43.08 54.15 -16.37
C THR A 9 42.98 53.11 -15.25
N ALA A 10 41.93 53.16 -14.43
CA ALA A 10 41.56 52.06 -13.54
C ALA A 10 40.23 51.48 -14.01
N LYS A 11 40.29 50.30 -14.64
CA LYS A 11 39.13 49.53 -15.08
C LYS A 11 38.56 48.76 -13.88
N ALA A 12 37.52 49.28 -13.25
CA ALA A 12 36.74 48.54 -12.26
C ALA A 12 35.71 47.65 -12.99
N ILE A 13 35.89 46.34 -12.89
CA ILE A 13 34.99 45.31 -13.43
C ILE A 13 33.95 45.00 -12.34
N GLY A 14 32.78 45.64 -12.40
CA GLY A 14 31.62 45.26 -11.61
C GLY A 14 30.79 44.21 -12.35
N ARG A 15 30.72 42.97 -11.84
CA ARG A 15 29.80 41.94 -12.33
C ARG A 15 28.44 42.13 -11.64
N PRO A 16 27.30 42.09 -12.34
CA PRO A 16 26.00 42.26 -11.70
C PRO A 16 25.64 41.04 -10.84
N LEU A 17 25.14 41.31 -9.62
CA LEU A 17 24.51 40.33 -8.74
C LEU A 17 23.16 39.87 -9.36
N SER A 18 23.19 38.79 -10.14
CA SER A 18 21.97 38.11 -10.61
C SER A 18 21.97 36.66 -10.14
N SER A 19 21.75 36.42 -8.84
CA SER A 19 21.72 35.05 -8.28
C SER A 19 20.63 34.77 -7.25
N PHE A 20 19.73 35.71 -6.96
CA PHE A 20 18.69 35.49 -5.94
C PHE A 20 17.35 34.98 -6.51
N THR A 21 17.02 35.28 -7.77
CA THR A 21 15.72 34.88 -8.37
C THR A 21 15.73 33.41 -8.81
N GLY A 22 16.84 32.93 -9.36
CA GLY A 22 16.98 31.53 -9.78
C GLY A 22 16.93 30.55 -8.61
N LEU A 23 17.60 30.87 -7.50
CA LEU A 23 17.63 30.03 -6.31
C LEU A 23 16.25 29.91 -5.63
N ARG A 24 15.47 30.99 -5.60
CA ARG A 24 14.11 31.00 -5.06
C ARG A 24 13.13 30.19 -5.92
N MET A 25 13.23 30.26 -7.25
CA MET A 25 12.43 29.41 -8.14
C MET A 25 12.83 27.93 -8.03
N PHE A 26 14.12 27.63 -7.85
CA PHE A 26 14.61 26.27 -7.66
C PHE A 26 14.13 25.66 -6.34
N LEU A 27 14.19 26.42 -5.24
CA LEU A 27 13.68 26.00 -3.92
C LEU A 27 12.17 25.80 -3.93
N ALA A 28 11.41 26.67 -4.61
CA ALA A 28 9.96 26.52 -4.74
C ALA A 28 9.57 25.30 -5.58
N ALA A 29 10.32 25.01 -6.66
CA ALA A 29 10.11 23.81 -7.47
C ALA A 29 10.45 22.52 -6.71
N LEU A 30 11.51 22.52 -5.89
CA LEU A 30 11.88 21.40 -5.02
C LEU A 30 10.83 21.14 -3.92
N LEU A 31 10.25 22.21 -3.34
CA LEU A 31 9.20 22.10 -2.33
C LEU A 31 7.87 21.63 -2.93
N ALA A 32 7.53 22.06 -4.16
CA ALA A 32 6.33 21.59 -4.87
C ALA A 32 6.46 20.11 -5.28
N LEU A 33 7.66 19.64 -5.60
CA LEU A 33 7.92 18.24 -5.97
C LEU A 33 7.84 17.29 -4.76
N SER A 34 8.16 17.74 -3.55
CA SER A 34 8.10 16.91 -2.34
C SER A 34 6.68 16.70 -1.79
N LEU A 35 5.74 17.62 -2.07
CA LEU A 35 4.35 17.49 -1.63
C LEU A 35 3.49 16.53 -2.48
N GLY A 36 3.99 16.05 -3.63
CA GLY A 36 3.25 15.14 -4.53
C GLY A 36 3.24 13.67 -4.11
N LEU A 37 3.99 13.29 -3.07
CA LEU A 37 4.17 11.89 -2.63
C LEU A 37 3.38 11.54 -1.36
N MET A 38 2.28 12.26 -1.10
CA MET A 38 1.29 11.85 -0.09
C MET A 38 0.48 10.66 -0.65
N GLY A 39 1.16 9.53 -0.80
CA GLY A 39 0.61 8.30 -1.34
C GLY A 39 -0.47 7.76 -0.41
N CYS A 40 -1.70 7.67 -0.92
CA CYS A 40 -2.76 6.88 -0.30
C CYS A 40 -2.21 5.50 0.06
N GLY A 41 -2.33 5.11 1.34
CA GLY A 41 -1.81 3.86 1.88
C GLY A 41 -2.11 2.68 0.95
N ARG A 42 -1.07 2.16 0.29
CA ARG A 42 -1.19 1.09 -0.68
C ARG A 42 -1.45 -0.20 0.09
N ALA A 43 -2.71 -0.65 0.09
CA ALA A 43 -3.11 -1.92 0.69
C ALA A 43 -2.17 -3.05 0.22
N GLN A 44 -1.57 -3.79 1.14
CA GLN A 44 -0.64 -4.87 0.85
C GLN A 44 -1.50 -5.97 0.24
N ARG A 45 -1.38 -6.12 -1.08
CA ARG A 45 -2.04 -7.18 -1.82
C ARG A 45 -1.11 -8.39 -1.78
N ALA A 46 -1.58 -9.47 -1.19
CA ALA A 46 -0.98 -10.77 -1.49
C ALA A 46 -1.30 -11.10 -2.95
N ASN A 47 -0.35 -11.72 -3.66
CA ASN A 47 -0.60 -12.17 -5.03
C ASN A 47 -1.82 -13.12 -5.02
N PRO A 48 -2.72 -13.03 -6.02
CA PRO A 48 -3.81 -13.97 -6.15
C PRO A 48 -3.28 -15.41 -6.17
N VAL A 49 -3.88 -16.28 -5.37
CA VAL A 49 -3.61 -17.71 -5.38
C VAL A 49 -4.65 -18.38 -6.27
N THR A 50 -4.20 -18.91 -7.41
CA THR A 50 -5.04 -19.61 -8.38
C THR A 50 -4.88 -21.11 -8.20
N GLN A 51 -5.98 -21.79 -7.87
CA GLN A 51 -6.08 -23.25 -7.70
C GLN A 51 -7.53 -23.66 -7.94
N ASP A 52 -7.82 -24.92 -8.29
CA ASP A 52 -9.21 -25.42 -8.41
C ASP A 52 -10.09 -24.59 -9.38
N ASP A 53 -9.50 -23.93 -10.38
CA ASP A 53 -10.14 -22.98 -11.30
C ASP A 53 -10.65 -21.66 -10.65
N TYR A 54 -10.17 -21.31 -9.46
CA TYR A 54 -10.51 -20.05 -8.78
C TYR A 54 -9.28 -19.24 -8.38
N ALA A 55 -9.30 -17.95 -8.72
CA ALA A 55 -8.35 -16.96 -8.26
C ALA A 55 -8.89 -16.29 -6.99
N VAL A 56 -8.14 -16.39 -5.89
CA VAL A 56 -8.47 -15.75 -4.61
C VAL A 56 -7.35 -14.81 -4.23
N SER A 57 -7.68 -13.56 -3.96
CA SER A 57 -6.70 -12.54 -3.54
C SER A 57 -7.06 -11.94 -2.20
N LEU A 58 -6.06 -11.52 -1.45
CA LEU A 58 -6.20 -10.89 -0.14
C LEU A 58 -5.59 -9.49 -0.17
N ALA A 59 -6.33 -8.52 0.36
CA ALA A 59 -5.83 -7.21 0.75
C ALA A 59 -6.17 -6.94 2.21
N ILE A 60 -5.28 -6.23 2.91
CA ILE A 60 -5.44 -5.90 4.34
C ILE A 60 -5.30 -4.40 4.55
N ALA A 61 -6.14 -3.84 5.42
CA ALA A 61 -6.06 -2.47 5.91
C ALA A 61 -5.96 -2.45 7.45
N PRO A 62 -5.07 -1.63 8.04
CA PRO A 62 -4.04 -0.83 7.37
C PRO A 62 -3.01 -1.72 6.65
N SER A 63 -2.18 -1.07 5.83
CA SER A 63 -1.11 -1.73 5.08
C SER A 63 0.21 -0.98 5.26
N PRO A 64 1.27 -1.64 5.76
CA PRO A 64 1.26 -3.03 6.27
C PRO A 64 0.27 -3.20 7.45
N PRO A 65 -0.24 -4.41 7.70
CA PRO A 65 -1.05 -4.65 8.89
C PRO A 65 -0.22 -4.36 10.13
N VAL A 66 -0.88 -3.79 11.14
CA VAL A 66 -0.27 -3.50 12.44
C VAL A 66 -1.05 -4.19 13.55
N VAL A 67 -0.41 -4.37 14.70
CA VAL A 67 -1.08 -4.86 15.91
C VAL A 67 -2.33 -4.02 16.21
N GLY A 68 -3.45 -4.68 16.45
CA GLY A 68 -4.75 -4.04 16.65
C GLY A 68 -5.76 -4.38 15.56
N ASP A 69 -6.63 -3.43 15.24
CA ASP A 69 -7.73 -3.65 14.31
C ASP A 69 -7.26 -3.73 12.86
N GLY A 70 -7.68 -4.80 12.19
CA GLY A 70 -7.48 -5.03 10.77
C GLY A 70 -8.79 -5.28 10.04
N ARG A 71 -8.80 -4.93 8.76
CA ARG A 71 -9.87 -5.28 7.82
C ARG A 71 -9.30 -6.08 6.67
N LEU A 72 -9.83 -7.28 6.48
CA LEU A 72 -9.52 -8.15 5.35
C LEU A 72 -10.49 -7.82 4.21
N ARG A 73 -9.98 -7.77 2.98
CA ARG A 73 -10.76 -7.77 1.75
C ARG A 73 -10.29 -8.93 0.88
N ILE A 74 -11.13 -9.95 0.76
CA ILE A 74 -10.86 -11.15 -0.04
C ILE A 74 -11.67 -11.04 -1.33
N THR A 75 -11.01 -11.18 -2.49
CA THR A 75 -11.69 -11.14 -3.79
C THR A 75 -11.58 -12.49 -4.47
N ILE A 76 -12.71 -13.02 -4.95
CA ILE A 76 -12.81 -14.35 -5.56
C ILE A 76 -13.33 -14.21 -6.99
N ALA A 77 -12.60 -14.80 -7.93
CA ALA A 77 -13.00 -14.91 -9.32
C ALA A 77 -12.85 -16.35 -9.83
N ASP A 78 -13.72 -16.75 -10.76
CA ASP A 78 -13.60 -18.02 -11.47
C ASP A 78 -12.50 -17.97 -12.55
N ARG A 79 -12.27 -19.08 -13.25
CA ARG A 79 -11.28 -19.20 -14.33
C ARG A 79 -11.51 -18.22 -15.49
N GLN A 80 -12.74 -17.77 -15.69
CA GLN A 80 -13.07 -16.78 -16.72
C GLN A 80 -12.90 -15.33 -16.21
N GLY A 81 -12.46 -15.16 -14.95
CA GLY A 81 -12.33 -13.85 -14.30
C GLY A 81 -13.66 -13.27 -13.82
N ARG A 82 -14.75 -14.05 -13.84
CA ARG A 82 -16.05 -13.59 -13.36
C ARG A 82 -16.06 -13.60 -11.83
N PRO A 83 -16.63 -12.58 -11.19
CA PRO A 83 -16.71 -12.54 -9.73
C PRO A 83 -17.58 -13.68 -9.21
N VAL A 84 -17.09 -14.37 -8.18
CA VAL A 84 -17.89 -15.38 -7.47
C VAL A 84 -18.66 -14.69 -6.36
N THR A 85 -19.96 -14.50 -6.56
CA THR A 85 -20.89 -13.98 -5.55
C THR A 85 -21.42 -15.12 -4.67
N ASP A 86 -22.09 -14.77 -3.57
CA ASP A 86 -22.83 -15.71 -2.70
C ASP A 86 -22.00 -16.85 -2.07
N ALA A 87 -20.68 -16.70 -2.01
CA ALA A 87 -19.82 -17.58 -1.24
C ALA A 87 -19.88 -17.25 0.26
N ARG A 88 -19.49 -18.22 1.08
CA ARG A 88 -19.31 -18.06 2.53
C ARG A 88 -17.86 -18.36 2.89
N LEU A 89 -17.24 -17.46 3.64
CA LEU A 89 -15.83 -17.55 4.01
C LEU A 89 -15.72 -17.78 5.51
N GLN A 90 -14.93 -18.79 5.89
CA GLN A 90 -14.40 -18.98 7.22
C GLN A 90 -12.90 -18.70 7.16
N ILE A 91 -12.42 -17.80 8.01
CA ILE A 91 -11.05 -17.30 7.97
C ILE A 91 -10.44 -17.53 9.34
N GLU A 92 -9.32 -18.24 9.35
CA GLU A 92 -8.53 -18.53 10.54
C GLU A 92 -7.16 -17.88 10.42
N GLY A 93 -6.88 -16.92 11.30
CA GLY A 93 -5.58 -16.28 11.41
C GLY A 93 -4.73 -16.95 12.48
N ASN A 94 -3.60 -17.49 12.08
CA ASN A 94 -2.65 -18.16 12.95
C ASN A 94 -1.35 -17.37 13.01
N MET A 95 -0.89 -17.08 14.21
CA MET A 95 0.46 -16.56 14.40
C MET A 95 1.45 -17.72 14.35
N SER A 96 2.56 -17.56 13.63
CA SER A 96 3.63 -18.57 13.53
C SER A 96 4.51 -18.60 14.79
N HIS A 97 3.88 -18.69 15.96
CA HIS A 97 4.51 -18.76 17.28
C HIS A 97 3.81 -19.82 18.14
N ALA A 98 4.57 -20.69 18.79
CA ALA A 98 4.02 -21.81 19.54
C ALA A 98 3.15 -21.33 20.72
N GLY A 99 2.03 -22.02 20.96
CA GLY A 99 1.14 -21.74 22.09
C GLY A 99 0.15 -20.59 21.88
N MET A 100 0.14 -19.94 20.71
CA MET A 100 -0.82 -18.87 20.39
C MET A 100 -2.16 -19.44 19.93
N THR A 101 -3.26 -18.83 20.39
CA THR A 101 -4.61 -19.18 19.96
C THR A 101 -4.94 -18.52 18.62
N PRO A 102 -5.52 -19.26 17.65
CA PRO A 102 -5.95 -18.68 16.38
C PRO A 102 -7.06 -17.63 16.53
N VAL A 103 -7.11 -16.68 15.61
CA VAL A 103 -8.16 -15.66 15.51
C VAL A 103 -9.12 -16.03 14.38
N PHE A 104 -10.41 -16.19 14.69
CA PHE A 104 -11.42 -16.59 13.72
C PHE A 104 -12.28 -15.40 13.29
N THR A 105 -12.60 -15.34 12.00
CA THR A 105 -13.59 -14.41 11.44
C THR A 105 -14.32 -15.02 10.25
N GLN A 106 -15.41 -14.41 9.82
CA GLN A 106 -16.25 -14.91 8.73
C GLN A 106 -16.69 -13.76 7.82
N ALA A 107 -16.95 -14.06 6.55
CA ALA A 107 -17.56 -13.13 5.60
C ALA A 107 -18.55 -13.84 4.69
N ALA A 108 -19.62 -13.14 4.32
CA ALA A 108 -20.63 -13.58 3.36
C ALA A 108 -21.18 -12.35 2.62
N GLY A 109 -22.02 -12.57 1.59
CA GLY A 109 -22.69 -11.47 0.88
C GLY A 109 -21.71 -10.55 0.13
N GLY A 110 -20.64 -11.12 -0.44
CA GLY A 110 -19.62 -10.34 -1.12
C GLY A 110 -20.14 -9.67 -2.39
N GLU A 111 -20.14 -8.34 -2.41
CA GLU A 111 -20.54 -7.55 -3.57
C GLU A 111 -19.46 -7.61 -4.66
N GLY A 112 -19.84 -7.97 -5.89
CA GLY A 112 -18.90 -8.10 -7.00
C GLY A 112 -17.76 -9.10 -6.73
N GLY A 113 -18.02 -10.14 -5.92
CA GLY A 113 -17.03 -11.16 -5.54
C GLY A 113 -16.01 -10.70 -4.50
N ALA A 114 -16.24 -9.56 -3.84
CA ALA A 114 -15.39 -9.04 -2.77
C ALA A 114 -16.05 -9.18 -1.40
N TYR A 115 -15.32 -9.82 -0.48
CA TYR A 115 -15.76 -10.18 0.86
C TYR A 115 -14.95 -9.40 1.89
N SER A 116 -15.61 -8.77 2.86
CA SER A 116 -14.96 -8.00 3.92
C SER A 116 -15.14 -8.67 5.28
N ALA A 117 -14.07 -8.75 6.06
CA ALA A 117 -14.09 -9.24 7.44
C ALA A 117 -13.22 -8.37 8.34
N ALA A 118 -13.61 -8.22 9.60
CA ALA A 118 -12.75 -7.64 10.63
C ALA A 118 -11.87 -8.74 11.26
N MET A 119 -10.63 -8.41 11.58
CA MET A 119 -9.70 -9.30 12.28
C MET A 119 -8.86 -8.48 13.25
N LYS A 120 -8.67 -8.97 14.48
CA LYS A 120 -7.78 -8.35 15.46
C LYS A 120 -6.42 -9.04 15.41
N TRP A 121 -5.38 -8.31 15.06
CA TRP A 121 -3.99 -8.77 15.14
C TRP A 121 -3.50 -8.60 16.57
N THR A 122 -3.23 -9.70 17.25
CA THR A 122 -2.90 -9.68 18.69
C THR A 122 -1.42 -9.46 18.96
N MET A 123 -0.57 -9.63 17.94
CA MET A 123 0.88 -9.52 18.07
C MET A 123 1.55 -9.26 16.73
N ALA A 124 2.68 -8.56 16.73
CA ALA A 124 3.52 -8.35 15.55
C ALA A 124 4.30 -9.62 15.23
N GLY A 125 4.63 -9.83 13.96
CA GLY A 125 5.37 -10.99 13.47
C GLY A 125 4.70 -11.66 12.29
N ASP A 126 5.09 -12.91 12.06
CA ASP A 126 4.58 -13.70 10.94
C ASP A 126 3.29 -14.42 11.33
N TRP A 127 2.33 -14.31 10.42
CA TRP A 127 1.02 -14.90 10.49
C TRP A 127 0.72 -15.60 9.17
N TYR A 128 -0.18 -16.57 9.20
CA TYR A 128 -0.84 -17.05 8.00
C TYR A 128 -2.35 -17.07 8.19
N LEU A 129 -3.07 -16.79 7.11
CA LEU A 129 -4.52 -16.88 7.06
C LEU A 129 -4.94 -18.10 6.26
N ASP A 130 -5.65 -19.03 6.89
CA ASP A 130 -6.37 -20.09 6.19
C ASP A 130 -7.80 -19.64 5.90
N VAL A 131 -8.09 -19.48 4.61
CA VAL A 131 -9.39 -19.07 4.09
C VAL A 131 -10.08 -20.29 3.49
N ARG A 132 -11.13 -20.76 4.16
CA ARG A 132 -12.04 -21.77 3.65
C ARG A 132 -13.23 -21.07 2.99
N VAL A 133 -13.46 -21.35 1.72
CA VAL A 133 -14.55 -20.79 0.92
C VAL A 133 -15.55 -21.90 0.59
N THR A 134 -16.79 -21.74 1.03
CA THR A 134 -17.94 -22.51 0.51
C THR A 134 -18.52 -21.76 -0.68
N LEU A 135 -18.39 -22.35 -1.86
CA LEU A 135 -18.90 -21.81 -3.12
C LEU A 135 -20.43 -21.93 -3.20
N PRO A 136 -21.09 -21.18 -4.12
CA PRO A 136 -22.55 -21.22 -4.28
C PRO A 136 -23.12 -22.60 -4.59
N ASP A 137 -22.35 -23.46 -5.26
CA ASP A 137 -22.70 -24.84 -5.57
C ASP A 137 -22.42 -25.83 -4.43
N GLY A 138 -21.98 -25.33 -3.27
CA GLY A 138 -21.66 -26.13 -2.09
C GLY A 138 -20.25 -26.71 -2.06
N ARG A 139 -19.46 -26.61 -3.14
CA ARG A 139 -18.06 -27.05 -3.12
C ARG A 139 -17.24 -26.19 -2.15
N ILE A 140 -16.21 -26.79 -1.56
CA ILE A 140 -15.32 -26.12 -0.61
C ILE A 140 -13.92 -26.05 -1.21
N ILE A 141 -13.34 -24.84 -1.23
CA ILE A 141 -11.95 -24.60 -1.61
C ILE A 141 -11.20 -23.91 -0.46
N GLY A 142 -9.88 -24.09 -0.40
CA GLY A 142 -9.02 -23.55 0.66
C GLY A 142 -7.87 -22.71 0.10
N ARG A 143 -7.50 -21.63 0.77
CA ARG A 143 -6.35 -20.77 0.42
C ARG A 143 -5.59 -20.35 1.66
N ARG A 144 -4.26 -20.44 1.59
CA ARG A 144 -3.38 -19.88 2.61
C ARG A 144 -2.71 -18.60 2.10
N PHE A 145 -2.67 -17.58 2.94
CA PHE A 145 -1.95 -16.34 2.69
C PHE A 145 -0.97 -16.06 3.83
N GLU A 146 0.30 -15.89 3.50
CA GLU A 146 1.31 -15.39 4.45
C GLU A 146 1.12 -13.89 4.67
N VAL A 147 1.20 -13.47 5.94
CA VAL A 147 0.99 -12.08 6.38
C VAL A 147 2.06 -11.73 7.40
N SER A 148 2.69 -10.57 7.25
CA SER A 148 3.61 -10.03 8.24
C SER A 148 3.00 -8.79 8.89
N VAL A 149 2.73 -8.88 10.19
CA VAL A 149 2.13 -7.83 11.03
C VAL A 149 3.24 -7.05 11.72
N ARG A 150 3.12 -5.72 11.76
CA ARG A 150 4.11 -4.82 12.37
C ARG A 150 3.64 -4.18 13.68
#